data_AF-A0A257ML51-F1
#
_entry.id   AF-A0A257ML51-F1
#
_cell.length_a   1.000
_cell.length_b   1.000
_cell.length_c   1.000
_cell.angle_alpha   90.00
_cell.angle_beta   90.00
_cell.angle_gamma   90.00
#
_symmetry.space_group_name_H-M   'P 1'
#
loop_
_entity.id
_entity.type
_entity.pdbx_description
1 polymer ?
#
loop_
_entity_poly.entity_id
_entity_poly.type
_entity_poly.pdbx_seq_one_letter_code
_entity_poly.pdbx_strand_id
1 'polypeptide(L)'
;MTTASEVLSSIQSAFPGAVLDSRVESDRRLWATIDSKKILDVCKHLTAKLNFDHYSGAAGLDWIAKNEMEVVEIMASHGAHQVVAMLKVRTPRDNPSVKSLTGLYWNANWYEREIWEMLGINFEGHPELYPLLLSDELMGAWPWRKDYKGYPDLTTGERAVQISTPEGYTEYHIPPTPAEIEAGTVVVERPKYPSFREREEMHIKSDSEMIMHLGPQHAMVPGPFLLDVLVEGERVKKAFLDLGYIHKGIEKIMENRTWLQGITYTDRMCYVASLSNNECYCGAVERILGLEVPERAQYIRVILEELSRIQSHLIGTGEFLTLIAGVGFAPWQYMIMDREKIISLIESVTGARLTHTFVRFGGVRNDLPEGFADLGPRNSLSCLPRTRFTTSEWRTSAQLHLRPASAWDARDRC
;
A
#
# COMPACT_ATOMS: atom_id res chain seq x y z
N MET A 1 29.26 3.86 1.13
CA MET A 1 27.83 3.50 0.96
C MET A 1 27.54 3.62 -0.50
N THR A 2 26.91 2.62 -1.12
CA THR A 2 26.60 2.69 -2.55
C THR A 2 25.64 3.84 -2.81
N THR A 3 25.98 4.75 -3.72
CA THR A 3 25.13 5.90 -4.03
C THR A 3 24.17 5.58 -5.17
N ALA A 4 23.10 6.36 -5.33
CA ALA A 4 22.18 6.25 -6.46
C ALA A 4 22.90 6.36 -7.83
N SER A 5 23.96 7.17 -7.92
CA SER A 5 24.81 7.27 -9.10
C SER A 5 25.60 5.99 -9.39
N GLU A 6 26.08 5.31 -8.35
CA GLU A 6 26.76 4.02 -8.49
C GLU A 6 25.79 2.91 -8.87
N VAL A 7 24.57 2.92 -8.33
CA VAL A 7 23.50 2.00 -8.75
C VAL A 7 23.20 2.18 -10.24
N LEU A 8 23.02 3.41 -10.70
CA LEU A 8 22.79 3.71 -12.11
C LEU A 8 23.94 3.24 -13.00
N SER A 9 25.18 3.51 -12.60
CA SER A 9 26.38 3.09 -13.32
C SER A 9 26.48 1.56 -13.40
N SER A 10 26.10 0.86 -12.34
CA SER A 10 26.05 -0.61 -12.31
C SER A 10 25.03 -1.18 -13.28
N ILE A 11 23.84 -0.57 -13.37
CA ILE A 11 22.81 -0.97 -14.35
C ILE A 11 23.32 -0.74 -15.77
N GLN A 12 23.87 0.45 -16.05
CA GLN A 12 24.37 0.81 -17.39
C GLN A 12 25.52 -0.09 -17.84
N SER A 13 26.43 -0.43 -16.92
CA SER A 13 27.56 -1.32 -17.20
C SER A 13 27.12 -2.78 -17.42
N ALA A 14 26.15 -3.28 -16.65
CA ALA A 14 25.68 -4.65 -16.76
C ALA A 14 24.76 -4.86 -17.98
N PHE A 15 23.94 -3.85 -18.32
CA PHE A 15 22.98 -3.90 -19.41
C PHE A 15 23.08 -2.67 -20.32
N PRO A 16 24.06 -2.63 -21.23
CA PRO A 16 24.17 -1.57 -22.21
C PRO A 16 22.86 -1.38 -23.00
N GLY A 17 22.41 -0.12 -23.09
CA GLY A 17 21.17 0.25 -23.78
C GLY A 17 19.89 -0.23 -23.10
N ALA A 18 19.91 -0.62 -21.82
CA ALA A 18 18.69 -0.88 -21.05
C ALA A 18 18.05 0.38 -20.48
N VAL A 19 18.88 1.37 -20.10
CA VAL A 19 18.42 2.65 -19.56
C VAL A 19 18.16 3.60 -20.71
N LEU A 20 16.91 4.00 -20.88
CA LEU A 20 16.46 4.93 -21.93
C LEU A 20 16.54 6.39 -21.47
N ASP A 21 16.19 6.63 -20.21
CA ASP A 21 16.24 7.93 -19.56
C ASP A 21 16.51 7.72 -18.07
N SER A 22 17.15 8.67 -17.41
CA SER A 22 17.43 8.56 -15.98
C SER A 22 17.73 9.91 -15.36
N ARG A 23 17.42 10.06 -14.07
CA ARG A 23 17.98 11.13 -13.27
C ARG A 23 18.16 10.71 -11.82
N VAL A 24 19.27 11.17 -11.27
CA VAL A 24 19.61 11.03 -9.86
C VAL A 24 19.13 12.30 -9.18
N GLU A 25 18.15 12.18 -8.28
CA GLU A 25 17.62 13.33 -7.53
C GLU A 25 18.48 13.64 -6.31
N SER A 26 19.07 12.61 -5.71
CA SER A 26 19.98 12.69 -4.57
C SER A 26 20.79 11.41 -4.48
N ASP A 27 21.76 11.36 -3.58
CA ASP A 27 22.58 10.17 -3.33
C ASP A 27 21.76 8.92 -2.97
N ARG A 28 20.49 9.07 -2.60
CA ARG A 28 19.59 8.00 -2.20
C ARG A 28 18.38 7.80 -3.11
N ARG A 29 18.22 8.61 -4.17
CA ARG A 29 17.05 8.54 -5.05
C ARG A 29 17.45 8.50 -6.51
N LEU A 30 17.13 7.37 -7.13
CA LEU A 30 17.30 7.14 -8.55
C LEU A 30 15.93 6.99 -9.20
N TRP A 31 15.71 7.65 -10.34
CA TRP A 31 14.69 7.21 -11.28
C TRP A 31 15.32 6.92 -12.63
N ALA A 32 14.88 5.83 -13.26
CA ALA A 32 15.36 5.40 -14.56
C ALA A 32 14.22 4.76 -15.35
N THR A 33 14.08 5.16 -16.61
CA THR A 33 13.23 4.47 -17.59
C THR A 33 14.02 3.32 -18.20
N ILE A 34 13.51 2.11 -18.04
CA ILE A 34 14.13 0.86 -18.46
C ILE A 34 13.36 0.27 -19.64
N ASP A 35 14.08 -0.30 -20.61
CA ASP A 35 13.49 -1.12 -21.68
C ASP A 35 12.66 -2.27 -21.09
N SER A 36 11.40 -2.39 -21.53
CA SER A 36 10.45 -3.37 -21.02
C SER A 36 10.92 -4.82 -21.13
N LYS A 37 11.78 -5.13 -22.11
CA LYS A 37 12.33 -6.48 -22.30
C LYS A 37 13.42 -6.81 -21.28
N LYS A 38 14.04 -5.81 -20.67
CA LYS A 38 15.20 -5.96 -19.77
C LYS A 38 14.86 -5.71 -18.30
N ILE A 39 13.64 -5.28 -17.97
CA ILE A 39 13.28 -4.95 -16.58
C ILE A 39 13.55 -6.10 -15.60
N LEU A 40 13.14 -7.32 -15.95
CA LEU A 40 13.33 -8.50 -15.10
C LEU A 40 14.82 -8.78 -14.83
N ASP A 41 15.66 -8.62 -15.85
CA ASP A 41 17.11 -8.87 -15.73
C ASP A 41 17.80 -7.75 -14.93
N VAL A 42 17.37 -6.50 -15.12
CA VAL A 42 17.82 -5.37 -14.31
C VAL A 42 17.45 -5.59 -12.84
N CYS A 43 16.19 -5.95 -12.54
CA CYS A 43 15.76 -6.24 -11.17
C CYS A 43 16.54 -7.41 -10.56
N LYS A 44 16.75 -8.50 -11.30
CA LYS A 44 17.60 -9.63 -10.86
C LYS A 44 19.00 -9.18 -10.47
N HIS A 45 19.63 -8.32 -11.29
CA HIS A 45 20.95 -7.77 -11.00
C HIS A 45 20.94 -6.89 -9.74
N LEU A 46 19.93 -6.03 -9.59
CA LEU A 46 19.79 -5.18 -8.40
C LEU A 46 19.63 -6.01 -7.12
N THR A 47 18.80 -7.05 -7.14
CA THR A 47 18.63 -7.95 -6.00
C THR A 47 19.92 -8.72 -5.71
N ALA A 48 20.57 -9.28 -6.74
CA ALA A 48 21.71 -10.18 -6.56
C ALA A 48 23.05 -9.48 -6.26
N LYS A 49 23.25 -8.25 -6.75
CA LYS A 49 24.54 -7.52 -6.64
C LYS A 49 24.50 -6.32 -5.70
N LEU A 50 23.34 -5.67 -5.56
CA LEU A 50 23.20 -4.41 -4.83
C LEU A 50 22.19 -4.48 -3.68
N ASN A 51 21.76 -5.70 -3.32
CA ASN A 51 20.87 -5.98 -2.20
C ASN A 51 19.59 -5.12 -2.22
N PHE A 52 18.94 -5.01 -3.38
CA PHE A 52 17.57 -4.50 -3.46
C PHE A 52 16.60 -5.59 -3.01
N ASP A 53 16.46 -5.72 -1.70
CA ASP A 53 15.70 -6.75 -0.99
C ASP A 53 14.27 -6.32 -0.63
N HIS A 54 13.96 -5.03 -0.75
CA HIS A 54 12.67 -4.49 -0.38
C HIS A 54 11.95 -3.89 -1.59
N TYR A 55 10.91 -4.55 -2.05
CA TYR A 55 10.01 -4.02 -3.07
C TYR A 55 8.87 -3.24 -2.38
N SER A 56 8.82 -1.93 -2.61
CA SER A 56 7.87 -1.03 -1.95
C SER A 56 6.52 -0.96 -2.65
N GLY A 57 6.48 -1.25 -3.96
CA GLY A 57 5.25 -1.37 -4.73
C GLY A 57 5.39 -0.97 -6.18
N ALA A 58 4.31 -1.07 -6.93
CA ALA A 58 4.20 -0.54 -8.29
C ALA A 58 2.99 0.36 -8.47
N ALA A 59 3.08 1.24 -9.45
CA ALA A 59 1.98 2.08 -9.90
C ALA A 59 1.87 2.04 -11.43
N GLY A 60 0.65 1.91 -11.94
CA GLY A 60 0.38 1.98 -13.38
C GLY A 60 -0.09 3.39 -13.80
N LEU A 61 0.28 3.81 -14.99
CA LEU A 61 -0.02 5.14 -15.54
C LEU A 61 -0.48 5.02 -17.00
N ASP A 62 -1.61 5.63 -17.34
CA ASP A 62 -2.09 5.77 -18.72
C ASP A 62 -1.62 7.11 -19.32
N TRP A 63 -0.70 7.07 -20.27
CA TRP A 63 -0.24 8.23 -21.04
C TRP A 63 -1.02 8.33 -22.37
N ILE A 64 -2.34 8.56 -22.28
CA ILE A 64 -3.24 8.66 -23.44
C ILE A 64 -2.72 9.56 -24.57
N ALA A 65 -2.15 10.74 -24.25
CA ALA A 65 -1.63 11.68 -25.23
C ALA A 65 -0.38 11.16 -25.99
N LYS A 66 0.34 10.19 -25.41
CA LYS A 66 1.51 9.54 -26.01
C LYS A 66 1.20 8.16 -26.60
N ASN A 67 -0.03 7.66 -26.42
CA ASN A 67 -0.44 6.30 -26.74
C ASN A 67 0.45 5.22 -26.08
N GLU A 68 0.84 5.45 -24.82
CA GLU A 68 1.71 4.57 -24.03
C GLU A 68 1.07 4.25 -22.67
N MET A 69 1.34 3.06 -22.14
CA MET A 69 1.16 2.73 -20.72
C MET A 69 2.54 2.73 -20.04
N GLU A 70 2.60 3.14 -18.77
CA GLU A 70 3.82 3.09 -17.97
C GLU A 70 3.56 2.35 -16.65
N VAL A 71 4.48 1.47 -16.27
CA VAL A 71 4.52 0.85 -14.94
C VAL A 71 5.74 1.39 -14.21
N VAL A 72 5.54 1.89 -12.99
CA VAL A 72 6.59 2.42 -12.13
C VAL A 72 6.83 1.45 -10.99
N GLU A 73 7.96 0.76 -11.04
CA GLU A 73 8.42 -0.20 -10.04
C GLU A 73 9.25 0.54 -8.97
N ILE A 74 8.84 0.45 -7.71
CA ILE A 74 9.50 1.13 -6.59
C ILE A 74 10.14 0.10 -5.68
N MET A 75 11.47 0.17 -5.58
CA MET A 75 12.26 -0.76 -4.79
C MET A 75 13.36 -0.03 -4.03
N ALA A 76 13.78 -0.63 -2.92
CA ALA A 76 14.78 -0.07 -2.03
C ALA A 76 15.74 -1.16 -1.54
N SER A 77 16.94 -0.74 -1.17
CA SER A 77 17.89 -1.57 -0.43
C SER A 77 17.82 -1.24 1.06
N HIS A 78 17.06 -2.02 1.83
CA HIS A 78 16.86 -1.81 3.27
C HIS A 78 17.95 -2.54 4.07
N GLY A 79 19.06 -1.85 4.33
CA GLY A 79 20.11 -2.34 5.24
C GLY A 79 21.50 -2.22 4.67
N ALA A 80 21.66 -2.20 3.34
CA ALA A 80 22.96 -2.06 2.72
C ALA A 80 23.29 -0.59 2.39
N HIS A 81 22.42 0.09 1.63
CA HIS A 81 22.79 1.39 1.03
C HIS A 81 21.69 2.47 1.15
N GLN A 82 20.45 2.09 1.52
CA GLN A 82 19.30 3.00 1.66
C GLN A 82 18.97 3.81 0.38
N VAL A 83 19.30 3.27 -0.79
CA VAL A 83 18.89 3.84 -2.08
C VAL A 83 17.48 3.34 -2.41
N VAL A 84 16.62 4.27 -2.84
CA VAL A 84 15.31 4.01 -3.43
C VAL A 84 15.42 4.21 -4.93
N ALA A 85 15.09 3.18 -5.70
CA ALA A 85 15.06 3.19 -7.16
C ALA A 85 13.61 3.12 -7.65
N MET A 86 13.24 4.07 -8.53
CA MET A 86 11.99 4.06 -9.28
C MET A 86 12.31 3.68 -10.73
N LEU A 87 12.03 2.43 -11.10
CA LEU A 87 12.25 1.93 -12.45
C LEU A 87 10.95 2.03 -13.24
N LYS A 88 10.96 2.82 -14.30
CA LYS A 88 9.79 3.07 -15.15
C LYS A 88 9.88 2.22 -16.40
N VAL A 89 8.83 1.50 -16.73
CA VAL A 89 8.74 0.70 -17.95
C VAL A 89 7.60 1.22 -18.80
N ARG A 90 7.87 1.55 -20.06
CA ARG A 90 6.85 1.98 -21.02
C ARG A 90 6.52 0.85 -21.98
N THR A 91 5.24 0.75 -22.33
CA THR A 91 4.70 -0.27 -23.24
C THR A 91 3.59 0.33 -24.10
N PRO A 92 3.35 -0.16 -25.34
CA PRO A 92 2.28 0.35 -26.19
C PRO A 92 0.90 0.21 -25.52
N ARG A 93 0.00 1.17 -25.76
CA ARG A 93 -1.34 1.20 -25.13
C ARG A 93 -2.32 0.14 -25.65
N ASP A 94 -2.17 -0.27 -26.91
CA ASP A 94 -3.11 -1.21 -27.56
C ASP A 94 -2.95 -2.65 -27.06
N ASN A 95 -1.74 -3.04 -26.67
CA ASN A 95 -1.43 -4.36 -26.11
C ASN A 95 -0.32 -4.24 -25.04
N PRO A 96 -0.63 -3.62 -23.89
CA PRO A 96 0.37 -3.31 -22.88
C PRO A 96 0.79 -4.59 -22.18
N SER A 97 2.08 -4.92 -22.25
CA SER A 97 2.66 -6.10 -21.61
C SER A 97 4.02 -5.76 -20.97
N VAL A 98 4.28 -6.32 -19.79
CA VAL A 98 5.51 -6.19 -19.01
C VAL A 98 5.87 -7.56 -18.40
N LYS A 99 7.16 -7.84 -18.18
CA LYS A 99 7.58 -9.05 -17.46
C LYS A 99 7.24 -8.93 -15.98
N SER A 100 6.59 -9.95 -15.42
CA SER A 100 6.27 -10.02 -14.00
C SER A 100 7.52 -10.09 -13.13
N LEU A 101 7.49 -9.37 -12.01
CA LEU A 101 8.51 -9.38 -10.97
C LEU A 101 8.15 -10.30 -9.80
N THR A 102 7.02 -11.01 -9.82
CA THR A 102 6.60 -11.92 -8.73
C THR A 102 7.60 -13.04 -8.44
N GLY A 103 8.38 -13.45 -9.44
CA GLY A 103 9.46 -14.43 -9.27
C GLY A 103 10.66 -13.90 -8.46
N LEU A 104 10.77 -12.59 -8.26
CA LEU A 104 11.79 -11.93 -7.44
C LEU A 104 11.21 -11.41 -6.12
N TYR A 105 10.04 -10.78 -6.20
CA TYR A 105 9.37 -10.13 -5.08
C TYR A 105 7.96 -10.68 -4.93
N TRP A 106 7.72 -11.44 -3.87
CA TRP A 106 6.41 -12.08 -3.65
C TRP A 106 5.27 -11.06 -3.58
N ASN A 107 5.51 -9.87 -3.01
CA ASN A 107 4.52 -8.82 -2.83
C ASN A 107 4.24 -8.02 -4.11
N ALA A 108 5.02 -8.20 -5.19
CA ALA A 108 4.66 -7.67 -6.51
C ALA A 108 3.33 -8.24 -7.00
N ASN A 109 2.92 -9.42 -6.50
CA ASN A 109 1.67 -10.09 -6.86
C ASN A 109 0.45 -9.15 -6.76
N TRP A 110 0.36 -8.36 -5.68
CA TRP A 110 -0.79 -7.50 -5.46
C TRP A 110 -0.82 -6.30 -6.41
N TYR A 111 0.32 -5.60 -6.54
CA TYR A 111 0.41 -4.42 -7.40
C TYR A 111 0.23 -4.79 -8.87
N GLU A 112 0.81 -5.90 -9.32
CA GLU A 112 0.66 -6.37 -10.69
C GLU A 112 -0.78 -6.78 -11.00
N ARG A 113 -1.48 -7.45 -10.07
CA ARG A 113 -2.91 -7.78 -10.21
C ARG A 113 -3.78 -6.53 -10.25
N GLU A 114 -3.55 -5.56 -9.36
CA GLU A 114 -4.30 -4.30 -9.34
C GLU A 114 -4.10 -3.52 -10.65
N ILE A 115 -2.86 -3.37 -11.11
CA ILE A 115 -2.55 -2.68 -12.37
C ILE A 115 -3.15 -3.42 -13.57
N TRP A 116 -3.07 -4.75 -13.58
CA TRP A 116 -3.70 -5.55 -14.63
C TRP A 116 -5.22 -5.38 -14.65
N GLU A 117 -5.85 -5.45 -13.49
CA GLU A 117 -7.29 -5.35 -13.35
C GLU A 117 -7.80 -3.95 -13.69
N MET A 118 -7.10 -2.90 -13.25
CA MET A 118 -7.53 -1.50 -13.38
C MET A 118 -7.10 -0.83 -14.68
N LEU A 119 -5.98 -1.24 -15.28
CA LEU A 119 -5.42 -0.63 -16.50
C LEU A 119 -5.31 -1.62 -17.67
N GLY A 120 -5.42 -2.93 -17.44
CA GLY A 120 -5.30 -3.94 -18.49
C GLY A 120 -3.87 -4.21 -18.94
N ILE A 121 -2.86 -3.83 -18.15
CA ILE A 121 -1.46 -4.14 -18.44
C ILE A 121 -1.21 -5.60 -18.09
N ASN A 122 -0.81 -6.41 -19.07
CA ASN A 122 -0.51 -7.81 -18.86
C ASN A 122 0.87 -8.00 -18.21
N PHE A 123 0.95 -8.90 -17.22
CA PHE A 123 2.21 -9.27 -16.57
C PHE A 123 2.63 -10.70 -16.95
N GLU A 124 3.57 -10.81 -17.88
CA GLU A 124 4.04 -12.08 -18.40
C GLU A 124 4.80 -12.88 -17.33
N GLY A 125 4.35 -14.11 -17.08
CA GLY A 125 4.94 -15.01 -16.09
C GLY A 125 4.38 -14.85 -14.68
N HIS A 126 3.36 -14.00 -14.47
CA HIS A 126 2.68 -13.89 -13.20
C HIS A 126 1.91 -15.19 -12.89
N PRO A 127 2.04 -15.78 -11.68
CA PRO A 127 1.48 -17.10 -11.38
C PRO A 127 -0.04 -17.10 -11.21
N GLU A 128 -0.63 -16.00 -10.75
CA GLU A 128 -2.03 -15.92 -10.31
C GLU A 128 -2.67 -14.57 -10.74
N LEU A 129 -2.78 -14.32 -12.05
CA LEU A 129 -3.42 -13.11 -12.60
C LEU A 129 -4.95 -13.22 -12.52
N TYR A 130 -5.47 -13.02 -11.31
CA TYR A 130 -6.91 -13.03 -11.00
C TYR A 130 -7.39 -11.67 -10.50
N PRO A 131 -8.69 -11.35 -10.66
CA PRO A 131 -9.31 -10.14 -10.10
C PRO A 131 -9.00 -9.97 -8.62
N LEU A 132 -8.79 -8.74 -8.17
CA LEU A 132 -8.50 -8.39 -6.79
C LEU A 132 -9.57 -7.46 -6.20
N LEU A 133 -10.09 -6.52 -6.98
CA LEU A 133 -10.91 -5.41 -6.49
C LEU A 133 -12.24 -5.26 -7.24
N LEU A 134 -12.26 -5.54 -8.54
CA LEU A 134 -13.43 -5.40 -9.40
C LEU A 134 -14.31 -6.63 -9.28
N SER A 135 -15.62 -6.40 -9.30
CA SER A 135 -16.57 -7.49 -9.50
C SER A 135 -16.43 -8.07 -10.91
N ASP A 136 -16.93 -9.29 -11.09
CA ASP A 136 -16.97 -9.94 -12.41
C ASP A 136 -17.64 -9.05 -13.48
N GLU A 137 -18.62 -8.22 -13.08
CA GLU A 137 -19.31 -7.24 -13.93
C GLU A 137 -18.48 -6.01 -14.31
N LEU A 138 -17.30 -5.80 -13.73
CA LEU A 138 -16.39 -4.70 -14.03
C LEU A 138 -15.08 -5.17 -14.67
N MET A 139 -14.86 -6.47 -14.76
CA MET A 139 -13.69 -7.03 -15.43
C MET A 139 -13.60 -6.62 -16.90
N GLY A 140 -12.43 -6.12 -17.30
CA GLY A 140 -12.16 -5.59 -18.65
C GLY A 140 -12.62 -4.15 -18.88
N ALA A 141 -13.28 -3.51 -17.90
CA ALA A 141 -13.69 -2.10 -18.03
C ALA A 141 -12.53 -1.12 -17.82
N TRP A 142 -11.46 -1.56 -17.15
CA TRP A 142 -10.24 -0.80 -16.84
C TRP A 142 -10.49 0.64 -16.32
N PRO A 143 -11.07 0.80 -15.12
CA PRO A 143 -11.55 2.09 -14.62
C PRO A 143 -10.47 3.19 -14.48
N TRP A 144 -9.19 2.82 -14.41
CA TRP A 144 -8.08 3.76 -14.31
C TRP A 144 -7.55 4.25 -15.66
N ARG A 145 -8.06 3.74 -16.79
CA ARG A 145 -7.75 4.35 -18.09
C ARG A 145 -8.36 5.74 -18.19
N LYS A 146 -7.67 6.68 -18.84
CA LYS A 146 -8.10 8.09 -18.93
C LYS A 146 -9.28 8.31 -19.87
N ASP A 147 -9.47 7.42 -20.83
CA ASP A 147 -10.65 7.37 -21.71
C ASP A 147 -11.78 6.52 -21.12
N TYR A 148 -11.64 6.01 -19.89
CA TYR A 148 -12.72 5.35 -19.19
C TYR A 148 -13.88 6.33 -19.00
N LYS A 149 -14.97 6.09 -19.72
CA LYS A 149 -16.16 6.97 -19.72
C LYS A 149 -17.08 6.76 -18.51
N GLY A 150 -16.59 6.06 -17.49
CA GLY A 150 -17.40 5.60 -16.37
C GLY A 150 -18.20 4.35 -16.73
N TYR A 151 -18.75 3.70 -15.71
CA TYR A 151 -19.96 2.91 -15.88
C TYR A 151 -21.10 3.91 -16.16
N PRO A 152 -22.04 3.65 -17.08
CA PRO A 152 -22.93 4.71 -17.52
C PRO A 152 -23.98 5.03 -16.44
N ASP A 153 -23.99 6.31 -16.08
CA ASP A 153 -24.85 7.07 -15.16
C ASP A 153 -24.97 6.64 -13.68
N LEU A 154 -24.74 7.62 -12.80
CA LEU A 154 -24.60 7.56 -11.33
C LEU A 154 -25.95 7.53 -10.58
N THR A 155 -27.03 7.08 -11.21
CA THR A 155 -28.37 6.89 -10.61
C THR A 155 -28.59 5.45 -10.10
N THR A 156 -27.50 4.74 -9.79
CA THR A 156 -27.43 3.28 -9.56
C THR A 156 -28.26 2.72 -8.39
N GLY A 157 -28.86 3.56 -7.53
CA GLY A 157 -29.79 3.08 -6.52
C GLY A 157 -31.09 2.48 -7.09
N GLU A 158 -31.53 2.92 -8.27
CA GLU A 158 -32.82 2.51 -8.85
C GLU A 158 -32.71 1.35 -9.86
N ARG A 159 -31.49 1.01 -10.32
CA ARG A 159 -31.24 0.00 -11.37
C ARG A 159 -30.74 -1.34 -10.83
N ALA A 160 -30.24 -1.40 -9.60
CA ALA A 160 -29.72 -2.63 -9.02
C ALA A 160 -30.86 -3.65 -8.86
N VAL A 161 -30.86 -4.68 -9.70
CA VAL A 161 -31.83 -5.78 -9.61
C VAL A 161 -31.32 -6.75 -8.56
N GLN A 162 -32.13 -6.96 -7.53
CA GLN A 162 -31.86 -7.97 -6.52
C GLN A 162 -32.12 -9.36 -7.12
N ILE A 163 -31.09 -10.19 -7.19
CA ILE A 163 -31.18 -11.59 -7.61
C ILE A 163 -30.88 -12.46 -6.40
N SER A 164 -31.86 -13.25 -5.99
CA SER A 164 -31.62 -14.29 -4.98
C SER A 164 -30.95 -15.48 -5.66
N THR A 165 -29.71 -15.76 -5.26
CA THR A 165 -28.96 -16.94 -5.70
C THR A 165 -29.59 -18.22 -5.13
N PRO A 166 -29.42 -19.38 -5.82
CA PRO A 166 -29.85 -20.68 -5.31
C PRO A 166 -29.30 -21.01 -3.91
N GLU A 167 -28.14 -20.46 -3.57
CA GLU A 167 -27.41 -20.63 -2.31
C GLU A 167 -27.94 -19.72 -1.18
N GLY A 168 -28.93 -18.87 -1.46
CA GLY A 168 -29.62 -18.03 -0.47
C GLY A 168 -28.99 -16.65 -0.25
N TYR A 169 -27.96 -16.28 -1.02
CA TYR A 169 -27.37 -14.95 -0.98
C TYR A 169 -28.06 -14.01 -1.98
N THR A 170 -28.05 -12.72 -1.66
CA THR A 170 -28.54 -11.67 -2.56
C THR A 170 -27.38 -11.11 -3.38
N GLU A 171 -27.45 -11.28 -4.69
CA GLU A 171 -26.61 -10.56 -5.64
C GLU A 171 -27.35 -9.34 -6.18
N TYR A 172 -26.60 -8.29 -6.50
CA TYR A 172 -27.12 -7.10 -7.16
C TYR A 172 -26.56 -7.06 -8.56
N HIS A 173 -27.43 -7.17 -9.56
CA HIS A 173 -27.07 -7.09 -10.96
C HIS A 173 -27.50 -5.74 -11.53
N ILE A 174 -26.61 -5.06 -12.25
CA ILE A 174 -26.92 -3.78 -12.89
C ILE A 174 -27.11 -4.03 -14.40
N PRO A 175 -28.36 -4.14 -14.89
CA PRO A 175 -28.60 -4.38 -16.32
C PRO A 175 -28.19 -3.16 -17.15
N PRO A 176 -27.58 -3.35 -18.33
CA PRO A 176 -27.15 -2.23 -19.15
C PRO A 176 -28.34 -1.47 -19.76
N THR A 177 -28.24 -0.15 -19.94
CA THR A 177 -29.30 0.60 -20.64
C THR A 177 -29.19 0.46 -22.17
N PRO A 178 -30.28 0.69 -22.91
CA PRO A 178 -30.24 0.74 -24.38
C PRO A 178 -29.17 1.70 -24.92
N ALA A 179 -28.92 2.83 -24.26
CA ALA A 179 -27.88 3.79 -24.66
C ALA A 179 -26.46 3.24 -24.46
N GLU A 180 -26.25 2.37 -23.47
CA GLU A 180 -24.95 1.73 -23.20
C GLU A 180 -24.66 0.62 -24.22
N ILE A 181 -25.72 -0.11 -24.59
CA ILE A 181 -25.68 -1.11 -25.67
C ILE A 181 -25.39 -0.42 -27.00
N GLU A 182 -26.05 0.70 -27.29
CA GLU A 182 -25.82 1.50 -28.50
C GLU A 182 -24.42 2.14 -28.52
N ALA A 183 -23.93 2.61 -27.37
CA ALA A 183 -22.56 3.14 -27.22
C ALA A 183 -21.46 2.06 -27.31
N GLY A 184 -21.83 0.77 -27.34
CA GLY A 184 -20.90 -0.34 -27.38
C GLY A 184 -20.02 -0.46 -26.12
N THR A 185 -20.43 0.13 -25.01
CA THR A 185 -19.66 0.11 -23.74
C THR A 185 -19.89 -1.17 -22.93
N VAL A 186 -20.87 -1.98 -23.32
CA VAL A 186 -21.23 -3.22 -22.63
C VAL A 186 -20.35 -4.37 -23.12
N VAL A 187 -19.55 -4.93 -22.21
CA VAL A 187 -18.74 -6.12 -22.51
C VAL A 187 -19.65 -7.34 -22.62
N VAL A 188 -19.71 -7.95 -23.81
CA VAL A 188 -20.64 -9.05 -24.16
C VAL A 188 -20.20 -10.39 -23.59
N GLU A 189 -18.91 -10.70 -23.62
CA GLU A 189 -18.32 -11.90 -23.03
C GLU A 189 -17.18 -11.51 -22.11
N ARG A 190 -17.24 -11.94 -20.86
CA ARG A 190 -16.21 -11.68 -19.85
C ARG A 190 -15.52 -12.98 -19.47
N PRO A 191 -14.19 -12.96 -19.29
CA PRO A 191 -13.48 -14.11 -18.75
C PRO A 191 -14.01 -14.38 -17.33
N LYS A 192 -14.46 -15.61 -17.09
CA LYS A 192 -14.78 -16.10 -15.74
C LYS A 192 -13.50 -16.58 -15.09
N TYR A 193 -13.25 -16.12 -13.87
CA TYR A 193 -12.14 -16.56 -13.06
C TYR A 193 -12.64 -17.49 -11.96
N PRO A 194 -11.84 -18.46 -11.51
CA PRO A 194 -12.22 -19.28 -10.37
C PRO A 194 -12.45 -18.37 -9.15
N SER A 195 -13.56 -18.59 -8.47
CA SER A 195 -13.88 -17.94 -7.20
C SER A 195 -12.78 -18.18 -6.16
N PHE A 196 -12.74 -17.35 -5.12
CA PHE A 196 -11.74 -17.48 -4.04
C PHE A 196 -11.73 -18.91 -3.46
N ARG A 197 -12.93 -19.47 -3.21
CA ARG A 197 -13.14 -20.85 -2.76
C ARG A 197 -12.72 -21.93 -3.76
N GLU A 198 -12.98 -21.75 -5.06
CA GLU A 198 -12.52 -22.73 -6.06
C GLU A 198 -10.99 -22.77 -6.13
N ARG A 199 -10.32 -21.61 -5.98
CA ARG A 199 -8.85 -21.55 -5.96
C ARG A 199 -8.28 -22.30 -4.76
N GLU A 200 -8.90 -22.14 -3.61
CA GLU A 200 -8.59 -22.86 -2.38
C GLU A 200 -8.71 -24.37 -2.54
N GLU A 201 -9.88 -24.86 -2.99
CA GLU A 201 -10.18 -26.29 -3.10
C GLU A 201 -9.22 -27.01 -4.08
N MET A 202 -8.75 -26.33 -5.13
CA MET A 202 -7.73 -26.87 -6.06
C MET A 202 -6.39 -27.20 -5.39
N HIS A 203 -6.09 -26.62 -4.23
CA HIS A 203 -4.81 -26.83 -3.55
C HIS A 203 -4.84 -27.95 -2.52
N ILE A 204 -6.02 -28.46 -2.15
CA ILE A 204 -6.17 -29.59 -1.25
C ILE A 204 -5.82 -30.87 -2.03
N LYS A 205 -4.77 -31.56 -1.58
CA LYS A 205 -4.24 -32.77 -2.23
C LYS A 205 -4.38 -34.03 -1.39
N SER A 206 -4.62 -33.91 -0.10
CA SER A 206 -4.78 -35.04 0.82
C SER A 206 -5.92 -34.80 1.82
N ASP A 207 -6.49 -35.89 2.32
CA ASP A 207 -7.56 -35.85 3.34
C ASP A 207 -7.09 -35.23 4.69
N SER A 208 -5.78 -35.12 4.90
CA SER A 208 -5.16 -34.48 6.06
C SER A 208 -5.05 -32.95 5.94
N GLU A 209 -5.27 -32.41 4.74
CA GLU A 209 -5.20 -30.98 4.48
C GLU A 209 -6.58 -30.35 4.68
N MET A 210 -6.60 -29.20 5.33
CA MET A 210 -7.81 -28.39 5.47
C MET A 210 -7.48 -26.92 5.28
N ILE A 211 -8.49 -26.15 4.92
CA ILE A 211 -8.39 -24.70 4.79
C ILE A 211 -9.06 -24.09 6.01
N MET A 212 -8.32 -23.19 6.65
CA MET A 212 -8.80 -22.43 7.79
C MET A 212 -9.00 -20.98 7.35
N HIS A 213 -10.24 -20.52 7.41
CA HIS A 213 -10.61 -19.15 7.05
C HIS A 213 -10.42 -18.20 8.23
N LEU A 214 -9.58 -17.18 8.07
CA LEU A 214 -9.38 -16.12 9.07
C LEU A 214 -9.84 -14.78 8.49
N GLY A 215 -11.07 -14.39 8.81
CA GLY A 215 -11.68 -13.14 8.34
C GLY A 215 -12.96 -13.38 7.54
N PRO A 216 -13.48 -12.34 6.83
CA PRO A 216 -13.05 -10.95 6.90
C PRO A 216 -13.32 -10.32 8.28
N GLN A 217 -14.18 -10.95 9.10
CA GLN A 217 -14.44 -10.57 10.49
C GLN A 217 -13.79 -11.58 11.43
N HIS A 218 -12.61 -11.23 11.98
CA HIS A 218 -11.93 -12.07 12.96
C HIS A 218 -11.18 -11.21 13.99
N ALA A 219 -11.28 -11.54 15.29
CA ALA A 219 -10.74 -10.70 16.37
C ALA A 219 -9.21 -10.51 16.34
N MET A 220 -8.48 -11.44 15.70
CA MET A 220 -7.01 -11.34 15.55
C MET A 220 -6.55 -10.61 14.29
N VAL A 221 -7.49 -10.18 13.45
CA VAL A 221 -7.22 -9.53 12.17
C VAL A 221 -7.60 -8.04 12.33
N PRO A 222 -6.63 -7.12 12.51
CA PRO A 222 -6.90 -5.69 12.70
C PRO A 222 -7.23 -5.05 11.35
N GLY A 223 -8.42 -5.37 10.81
CA GLY A 223 -8.92 -4.86 9.54
C GLY A 223 -9.69 -5.92 8.76
N PRO A 224 -10.49 -5.51 7.76
CA PRO A 224 -11.23 -6.45 6.92
C PRO A 224 -10.33 -6.96 5.80
N PHE A 225 -9.72 -8.11 6.03
CA PHE A 225 -9.11 -8.94 4.99
C PHE A 225 -9.39 -10.40 5.31
N LEU A 226 -9.44 -11.22 4.26
CA LEU A 226 -9.61 -12.66 4.39
C LEU A 226 -8.24 -13.32 4.23
N LEU A 227 -7.79 -14.01 5.27
CA LEU A 227 -6.56 -14.80 5.24
C LEU A 227 -6.93 -16.26 5.38
N ASP A 228 -6.84 -16.97 4.26
CA ASP A 228 -7.10 -18.39 4.23
C ASP A 228 -5.81 -19.16 4.28
N VAL A 229 -5.75 -20.12 5.19
CA VAL A 229 -4.52 -20.85 5.47
C VAL A 229 -4.74 -22.31 5.19
N LEU A 230 -4.03 -22.85 4.20
CA LEU A 230 -3.94 -24.28 3.97
C LEU A 230 -3.02 -24.88 5.02
N VAL A 231 -3.58 -25.73 5.87
CA VAL A 231 -2.86 -26.37 6.98
C VAL A 231 -2.88 -27.89 6.85
N GLU A 232 -1.79 -28.52 7.25
CA GLU A 232 -1.70 -29.96 7.52
C GLU A 232 -1.36 -30.12 9.00
N GLY A 233 -2.35 -30.48 9.81
CA GLY A 233 -2.23 -30.40 11.27
C GLY A 233 -1.92 -28.95 11.71
N GLU A 234 -0.79 -28.75 12.39
CA GLU A 234 -0.33 -27.42 12.85
C GLU A 234 0.59 -26.72 11.83
N ARG A 235 0.93 -27.37 10.71
CA ARG A 235 1.87 -26.82 9.73
C ARG A 235 1.12 -26.06 8.64
N VAL A 236 1.40 -24.76 8.54
CA VAL A 236 0.97 -23.92 7.42
C VAL A 236 1.74 -24.31 6.15
N LYS A 237 1.01 -24.72 5.09
CA LYS A 237 1.57 -25.04 3.77
C LYS A 237 1.52 -23.86 2.81
N LYS A 238 0.38 -23.16 2.76
CA LYS A 238 0.15 -22.00 1.89
C LYS A 238 -0.83 -21.07 2.59
N ALA A 239 -0.72 -19.77 2.31
CA ALA A 239 -1.67 -18.77 2.72
C ALA A 239 -2.19 -18.03 1.49
N PHE A 240 -3.49 -17.80 1.43
CA PHE A 240 -4.19 -17.03 0.44
C PHE A 240 -4.67 -15.76 1.12
N LEU A 241 -4.28 -14.60 0.61
CA LEU A 241 -4.70 -13.32 1.16
C LEU A 241 -5.64 -12.65 0.16
N ASP A 242 -6.88 -12.43 0.58
CA ASP A 242 -7.84 -11.60 -0.14
C ASP A 242 -7.91 -10.20 0.47
N LEU A 243 -7.76 -9.21 -0.40
CA LEU A 243 -7.72 -7.80 -0.05
C LEU A 243 -8.83 -7.07 -0.82
N GLY A 244 -9.07 -5.79 -0.47
CA GLY A 244 -10.00 -4.95 -1.23
C GLY A 244 -11.33 -4.66 -0.54
N TYR A 245 -11.64 -5.29 0.60
CA TYR A 245 -12.87 -5.02 1.37
C TYR A 245 -13.04 -3.55 1.82
N ILE A 246 -11.93 -2.79 1.87
CA ILE A 246 -11.93 -1.34 2.17
C ILE A 246 -11.49 -0.48 0.98
N HIS A 247 -11.42 -1.05 -0.22
CA HIS A 247 -11.11 -0.30 -1.42
C HIS A 247 -12.26 0.67 -1.72
N LYS A 248 -11.96 1.97 -1.75
CA LYS A 248 -12.94 3.06 -1.92
C LYS A 248 -12.78 3.80 -3.24
N GLY A 249 -11.85 3.38 -4.10
CA GLY A 249 -11.52 4.09 -5.34
C GLY A 249 -11.07 5.54 -5.09
N ILE A 250 -10.30 5.80 -4.03
CA ILE A 250 -9.88 7.15 -3.63
C ILE A 250 -9.19 7.87 -4.80
N GLU A 251 -8.34 7.16 -5.54
CA GLU A 251 -7.61 7.71 -6.69
C GLU A 251 -8.56 8.22 -7.78
N LYS A 252 -9.58 7.44 -8.14
CA LYS A 252 -10.59 7.83 -9.12
C LYS A 252 -11.47 8.98 -8.62
N ILE A 253 -11.76 9.00 -7.33
CA ILE A 253 -12.48 10.13 -6.71
C ILE A 253 -11.63 11.40 -6.83
N MET A 254 -10.32 11.32 -6.59
CA MET A 254 -9.42 12.47 -6.65
C MET A 254 -9.31 13.07 -8.06
N GLU A 255 -9.45 12.29 -9.14
CA GLU A 255 -9.53 12.82 -10.52
C GLU A 255 -10.69 13.80 -10.72
N ASN A 256 -11.81 13.57 -10.02
CA ASN A 256 -13.03 14.37 -10.10
C ASN A 256 -13.15 15.39 -8.95
N ARG A 257 -12.05 15.71 -8.28
CA ARG A 257 -12.01 16.68 -7.18
C ARG A 257 -10.94 17.71 -7.44
N THR A 258 -11.16 18.91 -6.92
CA THR A 258 -10.11 19.92 -6.89
C THR A 258 -8.99 19.49 -5.93
N TRP A 259 -7.77 19.93 -6.18
CA TRP A 259 -6.61 19.63 -5.32
C TRP A 259 -6.88 19.93 -3.83
N LEU A 260 -7.56 21.04 -3.54
CA LEU A 260 -7.90 21.41 -2.15
C LEU A 260 -8.90 20.43 -1.50
N GLN A 261 -9.90 19.96 -2.26
CA GLN A 261 -10.85 18.95 -1.78
C GLN A 261 -10.15 17.59 -1.55
N GLY A 262 -9.14 17.28 -2.36
CA GLY A 262 -8.33 16.07 -2.28
C GLY A 262 -7.66 15.85 -0.91
N ILE A 263 -7.25 16.93 -0.23
CA ILE A 263 -6.57 16.85 1.08
C ILE A 263 -7.38 16.02 2.10
N THR A 264 -8.70 16.20 2.13
CA THR A 264 -9.57 15.47 3.08
C THR A 264 -9.65 13.97 2.82
N TYR A 265 -9.35 13.52 1.59
CA TYR A 265 -9.29 12.09 1.27
C TYR A 265 -7.95 11.48 1.73
N THR A 266 -6.88 12.27 1.73
CA THR A 266 -5.56 11.81 2.17
C THR A 266 -5.51 11.47 3.67
N ASP A 267 -6.30 12.17 4.49
CA ASP A 267 -6.52 11.82 5.91
C ASP A 267 -7.09 10.41 6.10
N ARG A 268 -7.80 9.88 5.10
CA ARG A 268 -8.58 8.63 5.19
C ARG A 268 -7.90 7.44 4.54
N MET A 269 -6.69 7.61 3.97
CA MET A 269 -5.89 6.51 3.42
C MET A 269 -5.34 5.64 4.55
N CYS A 270 -4.48 6.22 5.39
CA CYS A 270 -4.13 5.67 6.70
C CYS A 270 -4.69 6.59 7.78
N TYR A 271 -5.77 6.17 8.43
CA TYR A 271 -6.47 6.97 9.44
C TYR A 271 -5.64 7.19 10.72
N VAL A 272 -4.62 6.35 10.96
CA VAL A 272 -3.70 6.50 12.08
C VAL A 272 -2.61 7.53 11.76
N ALA A 273 -2.15 7.63 10.51
CA ALA A 273 -1.05 8.50 10.08
C ALA A 273 -1.53 9.62 9.13
N SER A 274 -2.68 10.23 9.43
CA SER A 274 -3.33 11.20 8.56
C SER A 274 -2.47 12.42 8.25
N LEU A 275 -1.71 12.94 9.21
CA LEU A 275 -0.78 14.08 9.02
C LEU A 275 0.33 13.76 8.00
N SER A 276 0.96 12.58 8.09
CA SER A 276 2.00 12.16 7.14
C SER A 276 1.44 11.97 5.73
N ASN A 277 0.20 11.47 5.60
CA ASN A 277 -0.46 11.38 4.30
C ASN A 277 -0.70 12.77 3.69
N ASN A 278 -1.11 13.74 4.51
CA ASN A 278 -1.32 15.11 4.04
C ASN A 278 0.00 15.75 3.62
N GLU A 279 1.09 15.49 4.35
CA GLU A 279 2.41 15.99 3.98
C GLU A 279 2.88 15.41 2.65
N CYS A 280 2.69 14.10 2.43
CA CYS A 280 3.04 13.47 1.16
C CYS A 280 2.29 14.14 -0.01
N TYR A 281 0.99 14.38 0.14
CA TYR A 281 0.17 15.01 -0.89
C TYR A 281 0.47 16.50 -1.07
N CYS A 282 0.49 17.28 0.00
CA CYS A 282 0.76 18.71 -0.05
C CYS A 282 2.19 18.98 -0.55
N GLY A 283 3.17 18.24 -0.05
CA GLY A 283 4.56 18.33 -0.47
C GLY A 283 4.77 17.93 -1.94
N ALA A 284 3.99 16.98 -2.46
CA ALA A 284 3.99 16.67 -3.89
C ALA A 284 3.46 17.85 -4.73
N VAL A 285 2.34 18.46 -4.32
CA VAL A 285 1.75 19.63 -4.99
C VAL A 285 2.67 20.85 -4.92
N GLU A 286 3.26 21.12 -3.76
CA GLU A 286 4.22 22.21 -3.54
C GLU A 286 5.43 22.07 -4.46
N ARG A 287 5.97 20.85 -4.61
CA ARG A 287 7.08 20.56 -5.52
C ARG A 287 6.70 20.75 -6.99
N ILE A 288 5.48 20.38 -7.39
CA ILE A 288 4.98 20.61 -8.75
C ILE A 288 4.87 22.11 -9.05
N LEU A 289 4.42 22.90 -8.07
CA LEU A 289 4.26 24.34 -8.20
C LEU A 289 5.55 25.14 -7.95
N GLY A 290 6.62 24.50 -7.47
CA GLY A 290 7.87 25.17 -7.09
C GLY A 290 7.71 26.13 -5.91
N LEU A 291 6.80 25.81 -4.97
CA LEU A 291 6.54 26.63 -3.78
C LEU A 291 7.51 26.30 -2.64
N GLU A 292 8.08 27.33 -2.02
CA GLU A 292 8.83 27.20 -0.77
C GLU A 292 7.91 27.49 0.43
N VAL A 293 7.81 26.53 1.34
CA VAL A 293 7.02 26.66 2.57
C VAL A 293 7.81 27.47 3.61
N PRO A 294 7.19 28.42 4.34
CA PRO A 294 7.88 29.17 5.39
C PRO A 294 8.52 28.27 6.45
N GLU A 295 9.72 28.61 6.91
CA GLU A 295 10.52 27.80 7.87
C GLU A 295 9.71 27.41 9.11
N ARG A 296 8.95 28.35 9.69
CA ARG A 296 8.07 28.08 10.85
C ARG A 296 7.04 26.98 10.55
N ALA A 297 6.43 26.99 9.37
CA ALA A 297 5.46 25.97 8.98
C ALA A 297 6.12 24.59 8.79
N GLN A 298 7.36 24.55 8.28
CA GLN A 298 8.14 23.31 8.17
C GLN A 298 8.38 22.69 9.56
N TYR A 299 8.80 23.49 10.54
CA TYR A 299 8.98 23.01 11.92
C TYR A 299 7.67 22.48 12.54
N ILE A 300 6.55 23.17 12.32
CA ILE A 300 5.25 22.73 12.83
C ILE A 300 4.86 21.37 12.22
N ARG A 301 5.04 21.20 10.90
CA ARG A 301 4.79 19.93 10.19
C ARG A 301 5.60 18.79 10.81
N VAL A 302 6.92 18.98 10.94
CA VAL A 302 7.82 17.97 11.53
C VAL A 302 7.39 17.62 12.96
N ILE A 303 7.10 18.60 13.81
CA ILE A 303 6.67 18.34 15.19
C ILE A 303 5.38 17.50 15.22
N LEU A 304 4.37 17.88 14.44
CA LEU A 304 3.08 17.19 14.42
C LEU A 304 3.18 15.79 13.79
N GLU A 305 3.97 15.63 12.73
CA GLU A 305 4.25 14.34 12.11
C GLU A 305 4.98 13.39 13.05
N GLU A 306 5.95 13.90 13.82
CA GLU A 306 6.66 13.10 14.81
C GLU A 306 5.76 12.67 15.98
N LEU A 307 4.88 13.55 16.44
CA LEU A 307 3.83 13.17 17.40
C LEU A 307 2.87 12.13 16.81
N SER A 308 2.47 12.31 15.55
CA SER A 308 1.64 11.34 14.81
C SER A 308 2.36 9.99 14.65
N ARG A 309 3.67 9.99 14.41
CA ARG A 309 4.50 8.79 14.33
C ARG A 309 4.52 8.07 15.67
N ILE A 310 4.76 8.77 16.78
CA ILE A 310 4.78 8.16 18.11
C ILE A 310 3.43 7.53 18.44
N GLN A 311 2.31 8.24 18.25
CA GLN A 311 0.99 7.66 18.55
C GLN A 311 0.66 6.45 17.65
N SER A 312 1.14 6.43 16.40
CA SER A 312 0.98 5.29 15.48
C SER A 312 1.76 4.07 15.97
N HIS A 313 2.97 4.27 16.50
CA HIS A 313 3.77 3.18 17.05
C HIS A 313 3.22 2.67 18.38
N LEU A 314 2.63 3.54 19.20
CA LEU A 314 1.98 3.12 20.45
C LEU A 314 0.80 2.19 20.18
N ILE A 315 -0.09 2.55 19.25
CA ILE A 315 -1.22 1.66 18.90
C ILE A 315 -0.73 0.36 18.26
N GLY A 316 0.17 0.42 17.26
CA GLY A 316 0.69 -0.79 16.61
C GLY A 316 1.45 -1.72 17.56
N THR A 317 2.22 -1.16 18.50
CA THR A 317 2.88 -1.96 19.55
C THR A 317 1.87 -2.55 20.51
N GLY A 318 0.84 -1.80 20.89
CA GLY A 318 -0.26 -2.30 21.71
C GLY A 318 -0.96 -3.49 21.07
N GLU A 319 -1.35 -3.36 19.79
CA GLU A 319 -2.00 -4.45 19.04
C GLU A 319 -1.09 -5.68 18.96
N PHE A 320 0.19 -5.48 18.62
CA PHE A 320 1.18 -6.56 18.57
C PHE A 320 1.30 -7.30 19.91
N LEU A 321 1.40 -6.57 21.02
CA LEU A 321 1.58 -7.18 22.35
C LEU A 321 0.36 -8.00 22.78
N THR A 322 -0.83 -7.55 22.44
CA THR A 322 -2.08 -8.22 22.82
C THR A 322 -2.42 -9.38 21.88
N LEU A 323 -2.31 -9.18 20.57
CA LEU A 323 -2.75 -10.18 19.58
C LEU A 323 -1.68 -11.22 19.28
N ILE A 324 -0.41 -10.82 19.16
CA ILE A 324 0.67 -11.71 18.69
C ILE A 324 1.51 -12.20 19.86
N ALA A 325 1.95 -11.31 20.74
CA ALA A 325 2.84 -11.69 21.83
C ALA A 325 2.10 -12.33 23.03
N GLY A 326 0.77 -12.29 23.06
CA GLY A 326 -0.05 -12.94 24.09
C GLY A 326 0.18 -12.40 25.52
N VAL A 327 0.72 -11.19 25.66
CA VAL A 327 1.12 -10.60 26.96
C VAL A 327 -0.10 -10.08 27.76
N GLY A 328 -1.31 -10.33 27.25
CA GLY A 328 -2.58 -9.91 27.85
C GLY A 328 -3.02 -8.51 27.41
N PHE A 329 -4.11 -8.03 28.01
CA PHE A 329 -4.76 -6.78 27.63
C PHE A 329 -4.21 -5.53 28.37
N ALA A 330 -3.48 -5.74 29.47
CA ALA A 330 -2.92 -4.62 30.25
C ALA A 330 -1.88 -3.79 29.46
N PRO A 331 -0.94 -4.36 28.70
CA PRO A 331 -0.02 -3.59 27.86
C PRO A 331 -0.75 -2.69 26.84
N TRP A 332 -1.82 -3.19 26.21
CA TRP A 332 -2.67 -2.39 25.33
C TRP A 332 -3.23 -1.16 26.04
N GLN A 333 -3.80 -1.34 27.24
CA GLN A 333 -4.35 -0.22 28.01
C GLN A 333 -3.30 0.85 28.34
N TYR A 334 -2.08 0.46 28.73
CA TYR A 334 -1.00 1.41 28.98
C TYR A 334 -0.61 2.20 27.72
N MET A 335 -0.46 1.51 26.59
CA MET A 335 -0.12 2.15 25.31
C MET A 335 -1.24 3.10 24.86
N ILE A 336 -2.51 2.76 25.08
CA ILE A 336 -3.64 3.63 24.78
C ILE A 336 -3.67 4.86 25.68
N MET A 337 -3.45 4.72 26.99
CA MET A 337 -3.40 5.87 27.91
C MET A 337 -2.31 6.89 27.55
N ASP A 338 -1.14 6.40 27.15
CA ASP A 338 -0.05 7.26 26.70
C ASP A 338 -0.32 7.86 25.32
N ARG A 339 -0.94 7.10 24.42
CA ARG A 339 -1.41 7.58 23.11
C ARG A 339 -2.44 8.70 23.25
N GLU A 340 -3.35 8.61 24.21
CA GLU A 340 -4.39 9.62 24.46
C GLU A 340 -3.80 10.99 24.79
N LYS A 341 -2.73 11.05 25.61
CA LYS A 341 -2.02 12.31 25.90
C LYS A 341 -1.50 12.98 24.62
N ILE A 342 -0.95 12.18 23.71
CA ILE A 342 -0.40 12.68 22.43
C ILE A 342 -1.52 13.17 21.52
N ILE A 343 -2.63 12.44 21.45
CA ILE A 343 -3.79 12.85 20.63
C ILE A 343 -4.38 14.14 21.15
N SER A 344 -4.49 14.34 22.46
CA SER A 344 -4.95 15.60 23.04
C SER A 344 -4.05 16.79 22.66
N LEU A 345 -2.74 16.58 22.55
CA LEU A 345 -1.83 17.62 22.06
C LEU A 345 -2.07 17.92 20.58
N ILE A 346 -2.21 16.91 19.73
CA ILE A 346 -2.49 17.10 18.31
C ILE A 346 -3.87 17.77 18.13
N GLU A 347 -4.86 17.39 18.93
CA GLU A 347 -6.19 17.99 18.96
C GLU A 347 -6.13 19.47 19.33
N SER A 348 -5.30 19.86 20.30
CA SER A 348 -5.15 21.28 20.68
C SER A 348 -4.67 22.19 19.54
N VAL A 349 -3.97 21.62 18.55
CA VAL A 349 -3.45 22.35 17.38
C VAL A 349 -4.41 22.26 16.19
N THR A 350 -4.91 21.05 15.93
CA THR A 350 -5.65 20.74 14.69
C THR A 350 -7.18 20.89 14.85
N GLY A 351 -7.68 20.85 16.08
CA GLY A 351 -9.11 20.82 16.42
C GLY A 351 -9.80 19.47 16.15
N ALA A 352 -9.07 18.44 15.73
CA ALA A 352 -9.60 17.11 15.46
C ALA A 352 -8.68 16.02 16.03
N ARG A 353 -9.23 14.84 16.30
CA ARG A 353 -8.51 13.74 16.97
C ARG A 353 -7.95 12.67 16.02
N LEU A 354 -8.46 12.59 14.78
CA LEU A 354 -8.07 11.57 13.80
C LEU A 354 -7.83 12.18 12.41
N THR A 355 -8.87 12.77 11.81
CA THR A 355 -8.79 13.40 10.49
C THR A 355 -8.51 14.88 10.66
N HIS A 356 -7.24 15.26 10.62
CA HIS A 356 -6.79 16.60 11.01
C HIS A 356 -6.96 17.64 9.91
N THR A 357 -6.80 17.25 8.65
CA THR A 357 -6.80 18.14 7.48
C THR A 357 -6.07 19.46 7.76
N PHE A 358 -4.88 19.37 8.38
CA PHE A 358 -4.17 20.51 8.98
C PHE A 358 -3.08 21.08 8.07
N VAL A 359 -2.31 20.20 7.43
CA VAL A 359 -1.32 20.57 6.43
C VAL A 359 -2.05 21.09 5.19
N ARG A 360 -1.60 22.22 4.66
CA ARG A 360 -2.17 22.88 3.48
C ARG A 360 -1.06 23.22 2.50
N PHE A 361 -1.42 23.42 1.24
CA PHE A 361 -0.49 23.93 0.23
C PHE A 361 0.13 25.25 0.70
N GLY A 362 1.46 25.30 0.75
CA GLY A 362 2.23 26.45 1.21
C GLY A 362 2.48 26.50 2.72
N GLY A 363 2.03 25.51 3.51
CA GLY A 363 2.34 25.43 4.95
C GLY A 363 1.31 24.71 5.79
N VAL A 364 0.78 25.41 6.80
CA VAL A 364 -0.16 24.86 7.79
C VAL A 364 -1.37 25.77 7.93
N ARG A 365 -2.52 25.21 8.34
CA ARG A 365 -3.77 25.98 8.46
C ARG A 365 -3.70 27.09 9.50
N ASN A 366 -3.19 26.79 10.70
CA ASN A 366 -3.11 27.69 11.84
C ASN A 366 -1.72 27.56 12.50
N ASP A 367 -1.28 28.59 13.22
CA ASP A 367 -0.09 28.49 14.09
C ASP A 367 -0.41 27.69 15.37
N LEU A 368 0.63 27.31 16.10
CA LEU A 368 0.53 26.64 17.39
C LEU A 368 -0.17 27.54 18.43
N PRO A 369 -1.00 26.98 19.33
CA PRO A 369 -1.63 27.75 20.38
C PRO A 369 -0.61 28.31 21.38
N GLU A 370 -0.96 29.41 22.05
CA GLU A 370 -0.15 29.96 23.13
C GLU A 370 0.08 28.91 24.23
N GLY A 371 1.32 28.85 24.75
CA GLY A 371 1.68 27.85 25.76
C GLY A 371 1.81 26.41 25.22
N PHE A 372 1.79 26.17 23.90
CA PHE A 372 2.01 24.83 23.34
C PHE A 372 3.32 24.19 23.80
N ALA A 373 4.38 24.98 23.98
CA ALA A 373 5.66 24.49 24.50
C ALA A 373 5.56 24.01 25.97
N ASP A 374 4.68 24.62 26.77
CA ASP A 374 4.49 24.32 28.19
C ASP A 374 3.54 23.13 28.41
N LEU A 375 2.51 23.02 27.56
CA LEU A 375 1.70 21.81 27.38
C LEU A 375 2.52 20.66 26.78
N GLY A 376 3.59 21.04 26.08
CA GLY A 376 4.31 20.23 25.12
C GLY A 376 5.10 19.06 25.68
N PRO A 377 5.84 18.37 24.79
CA PRO A 377 6.49 17.09 25.04
C PRO A 377 7.40 17.04 26.27
N ARG A 378 7.87 18.15 26.83
CA ARG A 378 8.67 18.09 28.08
C ARG A 378 7.86 17.68 29.31
N ASN A 379 6.58 18.05 29.40
CA ASN A 379 5.70 17.65 30.51
C ASN A 379 4.91 16.37 30.18
N SER A 380 4.53 16.20 28.92
CA SER A 380 3.80 15.02 28.44
C SER A 380 4.71 13.81 28.16
N LEU A 381 5.95 14.00 27.67
CA LEU A 381 6.96 12.92 27.59
C LEU A 381 7.73 12.70 28.89
N SER A 382 7.73 13.65 29.84
CA SER A 382 8.23 13.36 31.20
C SER A 382 7.20 12.62 32.06
N CYS A 383 5.91 12.71 31.69
CA CYS A 383 4.82 11.93 32.29
C CYS A 383 4.35 10.74 31.44
N LEU A 384 4.85 10.57 30.20
CA LEU A 384 5.16 9.21 29.75
C LEU A 384 6.05 8.69 30.87
N PRO A 385 5.64 7.63 31.59
CA PRO A 385 6.53 7.10 32.60
C PRO A 385 7.89 6.95 31.91
N ARG A 386 8.99 7.25 32.61
CA ARG A 386 10.19 6.44 32.37
C ARG A 386 9.63 5.04 32.42
N THR A 387 9.37 4.42 31.26
CA THR A 387 8.78 3.11 31.21
C THR A 387 9.88 2.26 31.79
N ARG A 388 9.87 2.10 33.13
CA ARG A 388 10.59 1.11 33.96
C ARG A 388 10.11 -0.30 33.63
N PHE A 389 9.52 -0.44 32.46
CA PHE A 389 9.05 -1.61 31.77
C PHE A 389 9.51 -1.38 30.34
N THR A 390 10.82 -1.26 30.20
CA THR A 390 11.47 -1.23 28.90
C THR A 390 10.97 -2.44 28.12
N THR A 391 10.71 -2.30 26.83
CA THR A 391 10.45 -3.46 25.96
C THR A 391 11.57 -4.51 26.09
N SER A 392 12.78 -4.11 26.50
CA SER A 392 13.85 -5.02 26.92
C SER A 392 13.50 -5.85 28.16
N GLU A 393 12.91 -5.29 29.21
CA GLU A 393 12.51 -6.06 30.41
C GLU A 393 11.47 -7.13 30.09
N TRP A 394 10.48 -6.83 29.23
CA TRP A 394 9.51 -7.83 28.73
C TRP A 394 10.13 -8.87 27.80
N ARG A 395 11.08 -8.47 26.93
CA ARG A 395 11.85 -9.43 26.11
C ARG A 395 12.68 -10.39 26.95
N THR A 396 13.15 -9.96 28.13
CA THR A 396 13.91 -10.81 29.05
C THR A 396 13.04 -11.63 30.01
N SER A 397 11.86 -11.15 30.40
CA SER A 397 10.99 -11.83 31.38
C SER A 397 10.01 -12.81 30.73
N ALA A 398 9.49 -12.49 29.55
CA ALA A 398 8.85 -13.47 28.70
C ALA A 398 9.98 -14.24 28.00
N GLN A 399 10.03 -15.57 28.14
CA GLN A 399 11.01 -16.44 27.45
C GLN A 399 10.81 -16.48 25.91
N LEU A 400 10.49 -15.35 25.27
CA LEU A 400 10.45 -15.18 23.84
C LEU A 400 11.89 -15.20 23.31
N HIS A 401 12.41 -16.40 23.04
CA HIS A 401 13.64 -16.62 22.28
C HIS A 401 13.43 -16.26 20.81
N LEU A 402 13.24 -14.97 20.52
CA LEU A 402 13.38 -14.47 19.15
C LEU A 402 14.87 -14.43 18.84
N ARG A 403 15.36 -15.44 18.10
CA ARG A 403 16.73 -15.43 17.56
C ARG A 403 16.92 -14.15 16.72
N PRO A 404 18.04 -13.43 16.87
CA PRO A 404 18.32 -12.28 16.03
C PRO A 404 18.37 -12.68 14.55
N ALA A 405 17.88 -11.81 13.67
CA ALA A 405 17.81 -12.03 12.22
C ALA A 405 19.18 -12.35 11.58
N SER A 406 20.29 -12.05 12.27
CA SER A 406 21.65 -12.41 11.87
C SER A 406 21.99 -13.91 11.96
N ALA A 407 21.08 -14.75 12.47
CA ALA A 407 21.27 -16.20 12.60
C ALA A 407 20.65 -17.02 11.44
N TRP A 408 20.10 -16.37 10.42
CA TRP A 408 19.67 -17.02 9.18
C TRP A 408 20.82 -17.02 8.16
N ASP A 409 21.96 -17.62 8.52
CA ASP A 409 23.00 -17.97 7.52
C ASP A 409 22.57 -19.30 6.87
N ALA A 410 22.38 -19.28 5.55
CA ALA A 410 21.88 -20.37 4.73
C ALA A 410 22.91 -21.49 4.50
N ARG A 411 23.67 -21.86 5.54
CA ARG A 411 24.76 -22.85 5.44
C ARG A 411 24.53 -24.17 6.16
N ASP A 412 23.45 -24.32 6.92
CA ASP A 412 23.11 -25.60 7.54
C ASP A 412 21.74 -26.11 7.07
N ARG A 413 21.75 -26.92 6.01
CA ARG A 413 20.85 -28.06 5.79
C ARG A 413 21.32 -28.90 4.59
N CYS A 414 22.09 -29.96 4.90
CA CYS A 414 21.92 -31.27 4.30
C CYS A 414 20.69 -31.95 4.90
#